data_AF-A0A965CF95-F1
#
_entry.id   AF-A0A965CF95-F1
#
_cell.length_a   1.000
_cell.length_b   1.000
_cell.length_c   1.000
_cell.angle_alpha   90.00
_cell.angle_beta   90.00
_cell.angle_gamma   90.00
#
_symmetry.space_group_name_H-M   'P 1'
#
loop_
_entity.id
_entity.type
_entity.pdbx_description
1 polymer ?
#
loop_
_entity_poly.entity_id
_entity_poly.type
_entity_poly.pdbx_seq_one_letter_code
_entity_poly.pdbx_strand_id
1 'polypeptide(L)' 'MSDPSLDDIISRLENIGETLGERSMTLLREAIEKGDTARPPEERVVAQARRAVDKAISLLSGISPRSD' A
#
# COMPACT_ATOMS: atom_id res chain seq x y z
N MET A 1 -2.09 -11.66 24.83
CA MET A 1 -2.37 -11.42 23.41
C MET A 1 -1.41 -12.30 22.64
N SER A 2 -1.91 -13.15 21.74
CA SER A 2 -1.03 -13.96 20.88
C SER A 2 -0.25 -13.04 19.94
N ASP A 3 1.04 -13.32 19.77
CA ASP A 3 1.88 -12.64 18.78
C ASP A 3 1.29 -12.94 17.37
N PRO A 4 1.03 -11.92 16.52
CA PRO A 4 0.47 -12.16 15.20
C PRO A 4 1.42 -13.01 14.35
N SER A 5 0.88 -13.98 13.62
CA SER A 5 1.67 -14.74 12.64
C SER A 5 2.15 -13.83 11.52
N LEU A 6 3.22 -14.23 10.82
CA LEU A 6 3.70 -13.49 9.65
C LEU A 6 2.59 -13.34 8.59
N ASP A 7 1.76 -14.36 8.44
CA ASP A 7 0.64 -14.33 7.49
C ASP A 7 -0.42 -13.29 7.88
N ASP A 8 -0.73 -13.13 9.18
CA ASP A 8 -1.63 -12.06 9.65
C ASP A 8 -1.01 -10.67 9.40
N ILE A 9 0.30 -10.51 9.60
CA ILE A 9 1.00 -9.26 9.27
C ILE A 9 0.92 -8.98 7.76
N ILE A 10 1.17 -9.99 6.92
CA ILE A 10 1.06 -9.87 5.46
C ILE A 10 -0.36 -9.46 5.05
N SER A 11 -1.39 -10.13 5.55
CA SER A 11 -2.78 -9.80 5.21
C SER A 11 -3.16 -8.38 5.64
N ARG A 12 -2.66 -7.90 6.77
CA ARG A 12 -2.87 -6.49 7.17
C ARG A 12 -2.16 -5.52 6.25
N LEU A 13 -0.92 -5.83 5.85
CA LEU A 13 -0.18 -5.01 4.89
C LEU A 13 -0.86 -4.98 3.52
N GLU A 14 -1.42 -6.09 3.05
CA GLU A 14 -2.19 -6.15 1.79
C GLU A 14 -3.39 -5.20 1.82
N ASN A 15 -4.18 -5.25 2.91
CA ASN A 15 -5.31 -4.32 3.12
C ASN A 15 -4.86 -2.85 3.15
N ILE A 16 -3.72 -2.56 3.80
CA ILE A 16 -3.14 -1.21 3.81
C ILE A 16 -2.71 -0.80 2.40
N GLY A 17 -2.08 -1.70 1.65
CA GLY A 17 -1.65 -1.48 0.27
C GLY A 17 -2.81 -1.15 -0.67
N GLU A 18 -3.92 -1.87 -0.52
CA GLU A 18 -5.18 -1.61 -1.24
C GLU A 18 -5.73 -0.22 -0.89
N THR A 19 -5.85 0.08 0.40
CA THR A 19 -6.34 1.39 0.90
C THR A 19 -5.48 2.55 0.37
N LEU A 20 -4.15 2.38 0.35
CA LEU A 20 -3.24 3.37 -0.22
C LEU A 20 -3.45 3.52 -1.74
N GLY A 21 -3.74 2.43 -2.44
CA GLY A 21 -4.10 2.44 -3.86
C GLY A 21 -5.36 3.26 -4.15
N GLU A 22 -6.43 3.00 -3.39
CA GLU A 22 -7.68 3.77 -3.49
C GLU A 22 -7.44 5.26 -3.21
N ARG A 23 -6.70 5.58 -2.16
CA ARG A 23 -6.35 6.98 -1.83
C ARG A 23 -5.55 7.64 -2.94
N SER A 24 -4.61 6.93 -3.56
CA SER A 24 -3.84 7.41 -4.70
C SER A 24 -4.76 7.80 -5.85
N MET A 25 -5.73 6.93 -6.19
CA MET A 25 -6.70 7.20 -7.25
C MET A 25 -7.59 8.40 -6.93
N THR A 26 -8.06 8.53 -5.70
CA THR A 26 -8.87 9.68 -5.27
C THR A 26 -8.09 10.98 -5.43
N LEU A 27 -6.83 11.04 -4.99
CA LEU A 27 -5.98 12.24 -5.14
C LEU A 27 -5.75 12.61 -6.61
N LEU A 28 -5.57 11.62 -7.49
CA LEU A 28 -5.45 11.88 -8.93
C LEU A 28 -6.75 12.43 -9.53
N ARG A 29 -7.91 11.89 -9.14
CA ARG A 29 -9.22 12.38 -9.61
C ARG A 29 -9.47 13.82 -9.14
N GLU A 30 -9.21 14.11 -7.87
CA GLU A 30 -9.35 15.46 -7.32
C GLU A 30 -8.45 16.48 -8.04
N ALA A 31 -7.23 16.09 -8.43
CA ALA A 31 -6.33 16.94 -9.20
C ALA A 31 -6.90 17.24 -10.61
N ILE A 32 -7.43 16.21 -11.28
CA ILE A 32 -8.08 16.36 -12.59
C ILE A 32 -9.28 17.30 -12.48
N GLU A 33 -10.12 17.14 -11.45
CA GLU A 33 -11.29 17.99 -11.21
C GLU A 33 -10.93 19.45 -10.95
N LYS A 34 -9.77 19.71 -10.35
CA LYS A 34 -9.23 21.07 -10.14
C LYS A 34 -8.56 21.65 -11.38
N GLY A 35 -8.38 20.86 -12.44
CA GLY A 35 -7.66 21.27 -13.65
C GLY A 35 -6.13 21.25 -13.49
N ASP A 36 -5.62 20.56 -12.47
CA ASP A 36 -4.18 20.41 -12.27
C ASP A 36 -3.60 19.53 -13.37
N THR A 37 -2.47 19.98 -13.94
CA THR A 37 -1.75 19.25 -15.00
C THR A 37 -0.56 18.46 -14.46
N ALA A 38 -0.23 18.65 -13.18
CA ALA A 38 0.88 18.00 -12.50
C ALA A 38 0.38 17.00 -11.46
N ARG A 39 1.20 15.98 -11.21
CA ARG A 39 0.98 15.00 -10.15
C ARG A 39 1.01 15.69 -8.77
N PRO A 40 -0.03 15.56 -7.92
CA PRO A 40 -0.04 16.16 -6.59
C PRO A 40 1.10 15.65 -5.69
N PRO A 41 1.75 16.51 -4.88
CA PRO A 41 2.75 16.09 -3.91
C PRO A 41 2.25 15.01 -2.94
N GLU A 42 1.00 15.13 -2.47
CA GLU A 42 0.38 14.17 -1.56
C GLU A 42 0.27 12.79 -2.20
N GLU A 43 -0.10 12.74 -3.48
CA GLU A 43 -0.22 11.48 -4.22
C GLU A 43 1.15 10.83 -4.43
N ARG A 44 2.20 11.62 -4.64
CA ARG A 44 3.58 11.09 -4.71
C ARG A 44 3.99 10.40 -3.40
N VAL A 45 3.60 10.96 -2.25
CA VAL A 45 3.86 10.38 -0.93
C VAL A 45 3.06 9.10 -0.74
N VAL A 46 1.76 9.10 -1.06
CA VAL A 46 0.89 7.91 -0.95
C VAL A 46 1.41 6.76 -1.83
N ALA A 47 1.80 7.04 -3.08
CA ALA A 47 2.37 6.03 -3.95
C ALA A 47 3.71 5.49 -3.46
N GLN A 48 4.52 6.31 -2.78
CA GLN A 48 5.76 5.84 -2.15
C GLN A 48 5.48 4.95 -0.95
N ALA A 49 4.51 5.30 -0.11
CA ALA A 49 4.07 4.47 1.00
C ALA A 49 3.57 3.10 0.50
N ARG A 50 2.77 3.08 -0.56
CA ARG A 50 2.30 1.83 -1.18
C ARG A 50 3.46 0.93 -1.62
N ARG A 51 4.44 1.49 -2.35
CA ARG A 51 5.64 0.73 -2.77
C ARG A 51 6.43 0.18 -1.57
N ALA A 52 6.48 0.90 -0.46
CA ALA A 52 7.14 0.43 0.76
C ALA A 52 6.38 -0.75 1.40
N VAL A 53 5.04 -0.69 1.39
CA VAL A 53 4.17 -1.79 1.84
C VAL A 53 4.33 -3.02 0.95
N ASP A 54 4.28 -2.86 -0.38
CA ASP A 54 4.49 -3.96 -1.34
C ASP A 54 5.85 -4.63 -1.12
N LYS A 55 6.89 -3.83 -0.86
CA LYS A 55 8.23 -4.34 -0.53
C LYS A 55 8.24 -5.12 0.79
N ALA A 56 7.55 -4.62 1.82
CA ALA A 56 7.44 -5.31 3.10
C ALA A 56 6.75 -6.68 2.94
N ILE A 57 5.63 -6.74 2.20
CA ILE A 57 4.93 -7.98 1.87
C ILE A 57 5.89 -8.95 1.19
N SER A 58 6.57 -8.52 0.12
CA SER A 58 7.50 -9.38 -0.63
C SER A 58 8.62 -9.96 0.24
N LEU A 59 9.17 -9.17 1.17
CA LEU A 59 10.19 -9.65 2.10
C LEU A 59 9.64 -10.66 3.11
N LEU A 60 8.46 -10.40 3.66
CA LEU A 60 7.83 -11.29 4.64
C LEU A 60 7.37 -12.61 4.01
N SER A 61 6.81 -12.56 2.80
CA SER A 61 6.43 -13.77 2.04
C SER A 61 7.64 -14.63 1.65
N GLY A 62 8.83 -14.04 1.54
CA GLY A 62 10.07 -14.79 1.33
C GLY A 62 10.59 -15.51 2.58
N ILE A 63 10.10 -15.12 3.76
CA ILE A 63 10.47 -15.70 5.06
C ILE A 63 9.39 -16.67 5.56
N SER A 64 8.12 -16.42 5.24
CA SER A 64 7.02 -17.33 5.60
C SER A 64 7.11 -18.60 4.74
N PRO A 65 7.33 -19.79 5.32
CA PRO A 65 7.20 -21.03 4.57
C PRO A 65 5.73 -21.13 4.18
N ARG A 66 5.41 -20.92 2.88
CA ARG A 66 4.06 -21.21 2.36
C ARG A 66 3.70 -22.60 2.86
N SER A 67 2.74 -22.65 3.79
CA SER A 67 2.12 -23.90 4.17
C SER A 67 1.22 -24.24 3.00
N ASP A 68 1.77 -24.98 2.03
CA ASP A 68 1.00 -25.65 0.99
C ASP A 68 -0.02 -26.62 1.60
#